data_AF-A0A4Z0BZJ7-F1
#
_entry.id   AF-A0A4Z0BZJ7-F1
#
_cell.length_a   1.000
_cell.length_b   1.000
_cell.length_c   1.000
_cell.angle_alpha   90.00
_cell.angle_beta   90.00
_cell.angle_gamma   90.00
#
_symmetry.space_group_name_H-M   'P 1'
#
loop_
_entity.id
_entity.type
_entity.pdbx_description
1 polymer ?
#
loop_
_entity_poly.entity_id
_entity_poly.type
_entity_poly.pdbx_seq_one_letter_code
_entity_poly.pdbx_strand_id
1 'polypeptide(L)' 'MHRVIVVALASVLVSGCGWFERKFTANLTGYAVSCVDGVAYLQFPSGVTVQYDRSGRIKTC' A
#
# COMPACT_ATOMS: atom_id res chain seq x y z
N MET A 1 0.94 -10.32 -33.57
CA MET A 1 1.59 -9.21 -32.83
C MET A 1 0.66 -8.54 -31.81
N HIS A 2 -0.61 -8.24 -32.13
CA HIS A 2 -1.55 -7.61 -31.17
C HIS A 2 -1.74 -8.37 -29.84
N ARG A 3 -1.81 -9.70 -29.86
CA ARG A 3 -1.96 -10.51 -28.63
C ARG A 3 -0.79 -10.36 -27.65
N VAL A 4 0.43 -10.18 -28.17
CA VAL A 4 1.64 -10.00 -27.34
C VAL A 4 1.65 -8.63 -26.68
N ILE A 5 1.19 -7.60 -27.39
CA ILE A 5 1.07 -6.23 -26.87
C ILE A 5 0.04 -6.18 -25.72
N VAL A 6 -1.10 -6.85 -25.88
CA VAL A 6 -2.15 -6.91 -24.85
C VAL A 6 -1.65 -7.64 -23.60
N VAL A 7 -0.92 -8.74 -23.76
CA VAL A 7 -0.35 -9.50 -22.64
C VAL A 7 0.74 -8.69 -21.91
N ALA A 8 1.59 -7.97 -22.66
CA ALA A 8 2.60 -7.09 -22.07
C ALA A 8 1.96 -5.95 -21.25
N LEU A 9 0.95 -5.29 -21.80
CA LEU A 9 0.21 -4.24 -21.07
C LEU A 9 -0.47 -4.75 -19.80
N ALA A 10 -1.10 -5.93 -19.86
CA ALA A 10 -1.72 -6.55 -18.70
C ALA A 10 -0.69 -6.87 -17.60
N SER A 11 0.51 -7.32 -17.97
CA SER A 11 1.57 -7.65 -17.01
C SER A 11 2.10 -6.42 -16.24
N VAL A 12 2.20 -5.27 -16.91
CA VAL A 12 2.62 -4.01 -16.29
C VAL A 12 1.59 -3.56 -15.24
N LEU A 13 0.29 -3.68 -15.56
CA LEU A 13 -0.80 -3.31 -14.65
C LEU A 13 -0.80 -4.16 -13.37
N VAL A 14 -0.56 -5.48 -13.48
CA VAL A 14 -0.52 -6.38 -12.32
C VAL A 14 0.73 -6.15 -11.46
N SER A 15 1.88 -5.83 -12.07
CA SER A 15 3.11 -5.52 -11.33
C SER A 15 3.07 -4.16 -10.59
N GLY A 16 2.12 -3.29 -10.95
CA GLY A 16 2.00 -1.94 -10.40
C GLY A 16 1.33 -1.85 -9.03
N CYS A 17 0.40 -2.74 -8.68
CA CYS A 17 -0.43 -2.59 -7.48
C CYS A 17 0.40 -2.58 -6.17
N GLY A 18 1.38 -3.48 -6.02
CA GLY A 18 2.22 -3.51 -4.81
C GLY A 18 3.30 -2.44 -4.75
N TRP A 19 3.83 -2.01 -5.91
CA TRP A 19 4.87 -0.97 -5.97
C TRP A 19 4.27 0.43 -5.82
N PHE A 20 3.10 0.68 -6.41
CA PHE A 20 2.40 1.96 -6.34
C PHE A 20 1.92 2.27 -4.93
N GLU A 21 1.39 1.28 -4.20
CA GLU A 21 1.00 1.47 -2.80
C GLU A 21 2.16 1.91 -1.91
N ARG A 22 3.34 1.31 -2.14
CA ARG A 22 4.53 1.53 -1.32
C ARG A 22 5.32 2.78 -1.73
N LYS A 23 5.35 3.12 -3.02
CA LYS A 23 6.18 4.22 -3.54
C LYS A 23 5.38 5.49 -3.80
N PHE A 24 4.12 5.39 -4.22
CA PHE A 24 3.33 6.54 -4.66
C PHE A 24 2.42 7.04 -3.53
N THR A 25 1.56 6.19 -2.97
CA THR A 25 0.72 6.59 -1.83
C THR A 25 1.57 6.97 -0.62
N ALA A 26 2.52 6.13 -0.19
CA ALA A 26 3.34 6.48 0.98
C ALA A 26 4.21 7.75 0.80
N ASN A 27 4.60 8.13 -0.43
CA ASN A 27 5.30 9.42 -0.66
C ASN A 27 4.34 10.61 -0.73
N LEU A 28 3.15 10.45 -1.30
CA LEU A 28 2.19 11.54 -1.46
C LEU A 28 1.38 11.82 -0.19
N THR A 29 0.97 10.78 0.55
CA THR A 29 0.23 10.91 1.82
C THR A 29 1.14 10.89 3.05
N GLY A 30 2.44 10.65 2.87
CA GLY A 30 3.44 10.54 3.94
C GLY A 30 3.48 9.16 4.62
N TYR A 31 2.41 8.37 4.52
CA TYR A 31 2.31 7.01 5.02
C TYR A 31 1.28 6.19 4.21
N ALA A 32 1.47 4.87 4.14
CA ALA A 32 0.48 3.91 3.66
C ALA A 32 -0.16 3.17 4.84
N VAL A 33 -1.44 2.82 4.75
CA VAL A 33 -2.13 2.04 5.79
C VAL A 33 -2.16 0.57 5.35
N SER A 34 -1.69 -0.34 6.20
CA SER A 34 -1.74 -1.78 5.97
C SER A 34 -2.47 -2.46 7.12
N CYS A 35 -3.39 -3.36 6.79
CA CYS A 35 -4.12 -4.14 7.78
C CYS A 35 -3.42 -5.50 7.96
N VAL A 36 -2.92 -5.78 9.17
CA VAL A 36 -2.25 -7.05 9.51
C VAL A 36 -2.86 -7.56 10.80
N ASP A 37 -3.36 -8.79 10.78
CA ASP A 37 -4.00 -9.46 11.93
C ASP A 37 -5.06 -8.60 12.65
N GLY A 38 -5.84 -7.86 11.87
CA GLY A 38 -6.91 -6.98 12.39
C GLY A 38 -6.41 -5.67 13.01
N VAL A 39 -5.14 -5.33 12.85
CA VAL A 39 -4.53 -4.08 13.33
C VAL A 39 -4.12 -3.21 12.14
N ALA A 40 -4.50 -1.93 12.20
CA ALA A 40 -4.09 -0.96 11.21
C ALA A 40 -2.67 -0.46 11.51
N TYR A 41 -1.74 -0.71 10.59
CA TYR A 41 -0.37 -0.22 10.62
C TYR A 41 -0.19 0.94 9.64
N LEU A 42 0.60 1.92 10.04
CA LEU A 42 1.07 3.01 9.20
C LEU A 42 2.50 2.69 8.76
N GLN A 43 2.67 2.45 7.47
CA GLN A 43 3.95 2.22 6.81
C GLN A 43 4.47 3.54 6.25
N PHE A 44 5.55 4.04 6.86
CA PHE A 44 6.32 5.17 6.38
C PHE A 44 7.46 4.68 5.46
N PRO A 45 8.07 5.56 4.65
CA PRO A 45 9.27 5.21 3.88
C PRO A 45 10.44 4.74 4.76
N SER A 46 10.53 5.21 6.00
CA SER A 46 11.62 4.94 6.95
C SER A 46 11.28 3.93 8.04
N GLY A 47 10.04 3.43 8.12
CA GLY A 47 9.63 2.55 9.22
C GLY A 47 8.14 2.21 9.23
N VAL A 48 7.70 1.53 10.30
CA VAL A 48 6.30 1.13 10.52
C VAL A 48 5.89 1.43 11.96
N THR A 49 4.64 1.82 12.17
CA THR A 49 4.03 1.96 13.50
C THR A 49 2.56 1.55 13.46
N VAL A 50 1.94 1.31 14.60
CA VAL A 50 0.49 1.06 14.70
C VAL A 50 -0.28 2.37 14.64
N GLN A 51 -1.44 2.37 13.99
CA GLN A 51 -2.36 3.50 14.02
C GLN A 51 -3.10 3.51 15.36
N TYR A 52 -3.15 4.67 16.01
CA TYR A 52 -3.96 4.88 17.21
C TYR A 52 -5.26 5.61 16.85
N ASP A 53 -6.34 5.31 17.57
CA ASP A 53 -7.58 6.07 17.53
C ASP A 53 -7.48 7.34 18.40
N ARG A 54 -8.52 8.19 18.38
CA ARG A 54 -8.55 9.42 19.19
C ARG A 54 -8.57 9.17 20.70
N SER A 55 -8.88 7.96 21.14
CA SER A 55 -8.86 7.53 22.55
C SER A 55 -7.50 6.98 22.99
N GLY A 56 -6.53 6.89 22.07
CA GLY A 56 -5.20 6.35 22.33
C GLY A 56 -5.14 4.81 22.29
N ARG A 57 -6.18 4.15 21.78
CA ARG A 57 -6.17 2.69 21.57
C ARG A 57 -5.65 2.35 20.18
N ILE A 58 -5.11 1.14 20.03
CA ILE A 58 -4.72 0.63 18.71
C ILE A 58 -5.97 0.51 17.85
N LYS A 59 -5.92 1.14 16.68
CA LYS A 59 -7.02 1.13 15.73
C LYS A 59 -7.02 -0.21 14.99
N THR A 60 -8.15 -0.90 15.06
CA THR A 60 -8.36 -2.14 14.34
C THR A 60 -8.86 -1.88 12.91
N CYS A 61 -8.66 -2.88 12.10
CA CYS A 61 -9.24 -3.07 10.78
C CYS A 61 -9.77 -4.52 10.74
#